data_AF-A0A1S2QYQ6-F1
#
_entry.id   AF-A0A1S2QYQ6-F1
#
_cell.length_a   1.000
_cell.length_b   1.000
_cell.length_c   1.000
_cell.angle_alpha   90.00
_cell.angle_beta   90.00
_cell.angle_gamma   90.00
#
_symmetry.space_group_name_H-M   'P 1'
#
loop_
_entity.id
_entity.type
_entity.pdbx_description
1 polymer ?
#
loop_
_entity_poly.entity_id
_entity_poly.type
_entity_poly.pdbx_seq_one_letter_code
_entity_poly.pdbx_strand_id
1 'polypeptide(L)' 'MSLYEKLPIEALVQFHYEIRKNIENGILSEKMNFELELIKAATAKRGVMIIEQCSNKCK' A
#
# COMPACT_ATOMS: atom_id res chain seq x y z
N MET A 1 10.19 -2.81 15.46
CA MET A 1 8.85 -2.39 15.04
C MET A 1 8.98 -1.40 13.90
N SER A 2 8.34 -1.65 12.76
CA SER A 2 8.32 -0.68 11.64
C SER A 2 7.38 0.49 11.96
N LEU A 3 7.53 1.62 11.25
CA LEU A 3 6.62 2.77 11.37
C LEU A 3 5.16 2.33 11.15
N TYR A 4 4.92 1.49 10.13
CA TYR A 4 3.59 0.99 9.77
C TYR A 4 2.92 0.17 10.86
N GLU A 5 3.68 -0.57 11.68
CA GLU A 5 3.13 -1.32 12.81
C GLU A 5 2.58 -0.43 13.93
N LYS A 6 2.88 0.87 13.93
CA LYS A 6 2.40 1.83 14.94
C LYS A 6 1.26 2.73 14.44
N LEU A 7 1.01 2.75 13.13
CA LEU A 7 0.00 3.63 12.53
C LEU A 7 -1.41 3.04 12.63
N PRO A 8 -2.46 3.88 12.71
CA PRO A 8 -3.86 3.45 12.59
C PRO A 8 -4.13 2.71 11.26
N ILE A 9 -5.12 1.82 11.24
CA ILE A 9 -5.47 1.04 10.03
C ILE A 9 -5.90 1.96 8.89
N GLU A 10 -6.65 3.00 9.20
CA GLU A 10 -7.15 3.99 8.24
C GLU A 10 -6.00 4.70 7.54
N ALA A 11 -4.96 5.07 8.31
CA ALA A 11 -3.75 5.68 7.77
C ALA A 11 -2.98 4.71 6.85
N LEU A 12 -2.90 3.43 7.21
CA LEU A 12 -2.27 2.40 6.37
C LEU A 12 -3.00 2.24 5.04
N VAL A 13 -4.33 2.18 5.06
CA VAL A 13 -5.15 2.08 3.84
C VAL A 13 -4.95 3.29 2.94
N GLN A 14 -4.95 4.50 3.52
CA GLN A 14 -4.75 5.73 2.76
C GLN A 14 -3.35 5.83 2.15
N PHE A 15 -2.30 5.46 2.90
CA PHE A 15 -0.93 5.43 2.35
C PHE A 15 -0.79 4.45 1.21
N HIS A 16 -1.35 3.25 1.36
CA HIS A 16 -1.33 2.26 0.30
C HIS A 16 -2.03 2.76 -0.97
N TYR A 17 -3.17 3.45 -0.84
CA TYR A 17 -3.87 4.07 -1.98
C TYR A 17 -3.01 5.12 -2.70
N GLU A 18 -2.43 6.07 -1.97
CA GLU A 18 -1.61 7.13 -2.58
C GLU A 18 -0.33 6.60 -3.23
N ILE A 19 0.34 5.61 -2.59
CA ILE A 19 1.51 4.96 -3.19
C ILE A 19 1.11 4.25 -4.48
N ARG A 20 0.02 3.47 -4.50
CA ARG A 20 -0.46 2.82 -5.72
C ARG A 20 -0.78 3.85 -6.81
N LYS A 21 -1.50 4.92 -6.47
CA LYS A 21 -1.83 5.99 -7.40
C LYS A 21 -0.59 6.65 -8.01
N ASN A 22 0.47 6.84 -7.22
CA ASN A 22 1.74 7.36 -7.72
C ASN A 22 2.40 6.39 -8.71
N ILE A 23 2.38 5.08 -8.41
CA ILE A 23 2.87 4.03 -9.32
C ILE A 23 2.08 4.05 -10.63
N GLU A 24 0.74 4.08 -10.57
CA GLU A 24 -0.15 4.11 -11.74
C GLU A 24 0.06 5.35 -12.61
N ASN A 25 0.42 6.49 -12.00
CA ASN A 25 0.72 7.73 -12.71
C ASN A 25 2.18 7.80 -13.21
N GLY A 26 2.96 6.73 -13.09
CA GLY A 26 4.36 6.68 -13.52
C GLY A 26 5.33 7.45 -12.62
N ILE A 27 4.86 7.93 -11.46
CA ILE A 27 5.68 8.54 -10.40
C ILE A 27 6.23 7.40 -9.54
N LEU A 28 6.96 6.47 -10.17
CA LEU A 28 7.49 5.27 -9.55
C LEU A 28 8.89 5.54 -9.00
N SER A 29 9.15 5.11 -7.77
CA SER A 29 10.50 4.83 -7.30
C SER A 29 10.61 3.36 -6.92
N GLU A 30 11.79 2.76 -7.06
CA GLU A 30 12.07 1.36 -6.70
C GLU A 30 11.63 1.05 -5.24
N LYS A 31 11.67 2.06 -4.38
CA LYS A 31 11.26 1.97 -2.97
C LYS A 31 9.75 1.85 -2.76
N MET A 32 8.92 2.35 -3.67
CA MET A 32 7.46 2.38 -3.48
C MET A 32 6.84 0.97 -3.43
N ASN A 33 7.33 0.03 -4.24
CA ASN A 33 6.88 -1.36 -4.16
C ASN A 33 7.22 -1.99 -2.81
N PHE A 34 8.41 -1.65 -2.26
CA PHE A 34 8.80 -2.11 -0.94
C PHE A 34 7.90 -1.52 0.16
N GLU A 35 7.54 -0.23 0.06
CA GLU A 35 6.60 0.40 1.00
C GLU A 35 5.21 -0.27 0.97
N LEU A 36 4.71 -0.67 -0.20
CA LEU A 36 3.44 -1.39 -0.32
C LEU A 36 3.47 -2.73 0.44
N GLU A 37 4.56 -3.49 0.33
CA GLU A 37 4.71 -4.76 1.03
C GLU A 37 4.80 -4.58 2.55
N LEU A 38 5.47 -3.52 3.01
CA LEU A 38 5.49 -3.18 4.44
C LEU A 38 4.09 -2.85 4.98
N ILE A 39 3.28 -2.12 4.22
CA ILE A 39 1.91 -1.79 4.60
C ILE A 39 1.00 -3.03 4.60
N LYS A 40 1.13 -3.90 3.59
CA LYS A 40 0.41 -5.19 3.53
C LYS A 40 0.76 -6.07 4.74
N ALA A 41 2.04 -6.18 5.09
CA ALA A 41 2.47 -6.94 6.25
C ALA A 41 1.92 -6.36 7.57
N ALA A 42 1.91 -5.03 7.72
CA ALA A 42 1.40 -4.38 8.92
C ALA A 42 -0.13 -4.55 9.09
N THR A 43 -0.89 -4.48 7.99
CA THR A 43 -2.34 -4.71 8.00
C THR A 43 -2.68 -6.18 8.24
N ALA A 44 -1.97 -7.12 7.59
CA ALA A 44 -2.17 -8.56 7.76
C ALA A 44 -1.97 -9.01 9.21
N LYS A 45 -0.96 -8.48 9.91
CA LYS A 45 -0.74 -8.71 11.35
C LYS A 45 -1.92 -8.30 12.24
N ARG A 46 -2.81 -7.44 11.76
CA ARG A 46 -4.00 -6.96 12.46
C ARG A 46 -5.29 -7.59 11.93
N GLY A 47 -5.19 -8.63 11.11
CA GLY A 47 -6.34 -9.33 10.52
C GLY A 47 -7.02 -8.56 9.38
N VAL A 48 -6.38 -7.53 8.83
CA VAL A 48 -6.89 -6.76 7.70
C VAL A 48 -6.11 -7.10 6.45
N MET A 49 -6.80 -7.55 5.40
CA MET A 49 -6.18 -7.75 4.09
C MET A 49 -6.53 -6.60 3.16
N ILE A 50 -5.52 -5.97 2.57
CA ILE A 50 -5.72 -5.03 1.48
C ILE A 50 -5.88 -5.82 0.18
N ILE A 51 -7.09 -5.84 -0.35
CA ILE A 51 -7.36 -6.43 -1.67
C ILE A 51 -7.01 -5.41 -2.76
N GLU A 52 -6.14 -5.81 -3.68
CA GLU A 52 -5.86 -5.01 -4.87
C GLU A 52 -6.96 -5.29 -5.89
N GLN A 53 -7.80 -4.30 -6.19
CA GLN A 53 -8.64 -4.41 -7.39
C GLN A 53 -7.75 -4.13 -8.60
N CYS A 54 -7.67 -5.09 -9.51
CA CYS A 54 -7.04 -4.88 -10.81
C CYS A 54 -7.83 -3.78 -11.51
N SER A 55 -7.26 -2.56 -11.59
CA SER A 55 -7.82 -1.50 -12.42
C SER A 55 -7.66 -1.96 -13.86
N ASN A 56 -8.78 -2.19 -14.55
CA ASN A 56 -8.86 -2.54 -15.97
C ASN A 56 -8.38 -1.37 -16.88
N LYS A 57 -7.17 -0.85 -16.67
CA LYS A 57 -6.47 0.05 -17.59
C LYS A 57 -5.40 -0.71 -18.37
N CYS A 58 -5.72 -1.92 -18.82
CA CYS A 58 -5.16 -2.46 -20.05
C CYS A 58 -6.11 -2.05 -21.18
N LYS A 59 -5.93 -0.86 -21.72
CA LYS A 59 -6.49 -0.48 -23.02
C LYS A 59 -5.46 0.35 -23.77
#